data_AF-A0A924YIY5-F1
#
_entry.id   AF-A0A924YIY5-F1
#
_cell.length_a   1.000
_cell.length_b   1.000
_cell.length_c   1.000
_cell.angle_alpha   90.00
_cell.angle_beta   90.00
_cell.angle_gamma   90.00
#
_symmetry.space_group_name_H-M   'P 1'
#
loop_
_entity.id
_entity.type
_entity.pdbx_description
1 polymer ?
#
loop_
_entity_poly.entity_id
_entity_poly.type
_entity_poly.pdbx_seq_one_letter_code
_entity_poly.pdbx_strand_id
1 'polypeptide(L)'
;ALLVPLPTSAHDHQRLNACLFADHSAALVAEPSSLAADSLRASLVQLLSDHPLRDRLRQNLRALAQPQAASAVVEVLRDRSNV
;
A
#
# COMPACT_ATOMS: atom_id res chain seq x y z
N ALA A 1 7.13 1.32 -4.23
CA ALA A 1 6.48 2.54 -3.67
C ALA A 1 6.93 2.73 -2.22
N LEU A 2 6.76 3.94 -1.67
CA LEU A 2 6.85 4.22 -0.24
C LEU A 2 5.45 4.62 0.26
N LEU A 3 4.96 3.94 1.29
CA LEU A 3 3.67 4.22 1.90
C LEU A 3 3.87 4.91 3.24
N VAL A 4 3.12 5.98 3.48
CA VAL A 4 3.09 6.71 4.76
C VAL A 4 1.65 6.62 5.27
N PRO A 5 1.34 5.66 6.14
CA PRO A 5 -0.01 5.49 6.68
C PRO A 5 -0.47 6.76 7.41
N LEU A 6 -1.73 7.17 7.24
CA LEU A 6 -2.28 8.26 8.05
C LEU A 6 -2.51 7.78 9.50
N PRO A 7 -1.94 8.43 10.53
CA PRO A 7 -2.07 7.99 11.92
C PRO A 7 -3.51 7.99 12.43
N THR A 8 -4.32 8.91 11.92
CA THR A 8 -5.73 9.10 12.32
C THR A 8 -6.70 8.29 11.46
N SER A 9 -6.21 7.33 10.67
CA SER A 9 -7.10 6.48 9.88
C SER A 9 -8.03 5.67 10.78
N ALA A 10 -9.33 5.65 10.45
CA ALA A 10 -10.29 4.87 11.20
C ALA A 10 -9.85 3.40 11.28
N HIS A 11 -9.86 2.84 12.50
CA HIS A 11 -9.58 1.42 12.78
C HIS A 11 -8.22 0.91 12.27
N ASP A 12 -7.18 1.75 12.18
CA ASP A 12 -5.83 1.39 11.70
C ASP A 12 -5.79 0.81 10.26
N HIS A 13 -6.85 0.99 9.48
CA HIS A 13 -6.97 0.37 8.18
C HIS A 13 -5.87 0.79 7.21
N GLN A 14 -5.38 2.04 7.28
CA GLN A 14 -4.27 2.47 6.41
C GLN A 14 -2.95 1.78 6.78
N ARG A 15 -2.71 1.55 8.07
CA ARG A 15 -1.52 0.83 8.53
C ARG A 15 -1.58 -0.63 8.08
N LEU A 16 -2.72 -1.29 8.24
CA LEU A 16 -2.94 -2.66 7.79
C LEU A 16 -2.74 -2.82 6.28
N ASN A 17 -3.28 -1.89 5.48
CA ASN A 17 -3.05 -1.88 4.04
C ASN A 17 -1.55 -1.75 3.71
N ALA A 18 -0.84 -0.84 4.39
CA ALA A 18 0.59 -0.66 4.18
C ALA A 18 1.41 -1.90 4.56
N CYS A 19 1.10 -2.54 5.69
CA CYS A 19 1.69 -3.81 6.10
C CYS A 19 1.45 -4.91 5.06
N LEU A 20 0.21 -5.05 4.56
CA LEU A 20 -0.12 -6.04 3.52
C LEU A 20 0.77 -5.87 2.29
N PHE A 21 0.98 -4.64 1.81
CA PHE A 21 1.88 -4.40 0.69
C PHE A 21 3.36 -4.64 1.05
N ALA A 22 3.78 -4.33 2.27
CA ALA A 22 5.15 -4.56 2.74
C ALA A 22 5.49 -6.04 2.83
N ASP A 23 4.58 -6.85 3.40
CA ASP A 23 4.74 -8.29 3.61
C ASP A 23 4.90 -9.03 2.27
N HIS A 24 4.28 -8.51 1.20
CA HIS A 24 4.42 -9.01 -0.15
C HIS A 24 5.58 -8.37 -0.94
N SER A 25 6.50 -7.66 -0.27
CA SER A 25 7.60 -6.94 -0.90
C SER A 25 7.14 -6.03 -2.03
N ALA A 26 5.99 -5.38 -1.87
CA ALA A 26 5.36 -4.49 -2.85
C ALA A 26 5.51 -3.01 -2.47
N ALA A 27 5.75 -2.71 -1.19
CA ALA A 27 6.03 -1.36 -0.72
C ALA A 27 7.05 -1.32 0.42
N LEU A 28 7.72 -0.19 0.55
CA LEU A 28 8.35 0.22 1.81
C LEU A 28 7.31 0.99 2.64
N VAL A 29 7.38 0.92 3.96
CA VAL A 29 6.47 1.63 4.87
C VAL A 29 7.27 2.57 5.75
N ALA A 30 6.85 3.83 5.77
CA ALA A 30 7.40 4.84 6.65
C ALA A 30 6.40 5.08 7.78
N GLU A 31 6.62 4.41 8.91
CA GLU A 31 5.70 4.48 10.06
C GLU A 31 5.72 5.88 10.68
N PRO A 32 4.56 6.57 10.79
CA PRO A 32 4.49 7.96 11.22
C PRO A 32 5.08 8.22 12.60
N SER A 33 4.93 7.27 13.52
CA SER A 33 5.47 7.34 14.89
C SER A 33 7.00 7.38 14.93
N SER A 34 7.66 6.91 13.88
CA SER A 34 9.12 6.87 13.71
C SER A 34 9.62 7.70 12.52
N LEU A 35 8.73 8.50 11.92
CA LEU A 35 9.02 9.22 10.69
C LEU A 35 9.90 10.43 10.97
N ALA A 36 11.22 10.22 10.90
CA ALA A 36 12.20 11.29 10.90
C ALA A 36 12.50 11.75 9.46
N ALA A 37 12.85 13.03 9.30
CA ALA A 37 13.22 13.58 8.00
C ALA A 37 14.38 12.81 7.34
N ASP A 38 15.32 12.32 8.14
CA ASP A 38 16.48 11.56 7.67
C ASP A 38 16.12 10.16 7.17
N SER A 39 15.26 9.42 7.90
CA SER A 39 14.83 8.08 7.48
C SER A 39 13.92 8.13 6.25
N LEU A 40 13.06 9.16 6.17
CA LEU A 40 12.25 9.41 4.98
C LEU A 40 13.15 9.74 3.77
N ARG A 41 14.12 10.65 3.94
CA ARG A 41 15.08 10.99 2.87
C ARG A 41 15.85 9.75 2.41
N ALA A 42 16.36 8.94 3.32
CA ALA A 42 17.09 7.71 2.98
C ALA A 42 16.23 6.76 2.15
N SER A 43 14.96 6.56 2.54
CA SER A 43 14.01 5.70 1.82
C SER A 43 13.70 6.22 0.42
N LEU A 44 13.55 7.54 0.27
CA LEU A 44 13.34 8.19 -1.03
C LEU A 44 14.57 8.05 -1.93
N VAL A 45 15.77 8.32 -1.40
CA VAL A 45 17.03 8.17 -2.15
C VAL A 45 17.19 6.72 -2.61
N GLN A 46 16.97 5.74 -1.73
CA GLN A 46 17.00 4.33 -2.09
C GLN A 46 16.05 4.03 -3.26
N LEU A 47 14.79 4.48 -3.18
CA LEU A 47 13.82 4.25 -4.25
C LEU A 47 14.21 4.93 -5.56
N LEU A 48 14.82 6.12 -5.53
CA LEU A 48 15.24 6.85 -6.73
C LEU A 48 16.48 6.22 -7.38
N SER A 49 17.40 5.70 -6.58
CA SER A 49 18.68 5.16 -7.07
C SER A 49 18.63 3.67 -7.41
N ASP A 50 17.76 2.87 -6.79
CA ASP A 50 17.71 1.41 -6.94
C ASP A 50 16.62 0.98 -7.96
N HIS A 51 17.01 0.81 -9.23
CA HIS A 51 16.11 0.33 -10.28
C HIS A 51 15.61 -1.09 -10.05
N PRO A 52 16.46 -2.09 -9.71
CA PRO A 52 15.98 -3.44 -9.38
C PRO A 52 14.92 -3.46 -8.28
N LEU A 53 15.11 -2.68 -7.21
CA LEU A 53 14.10 -2.53 -6.16
C LEU A 53 12.78 -2.01 -6.73
N ARG A 54 12.80 -0.91 -7.50
CA ARG A 54 11.57 -0.37 -8.11
C ARG A 54 10.86 -1.38 -8.98
N ASP A 55 11.58 -2.17 -9.77
CA ASP A 55 10.98 -3.20 -10.62
C ASP A 55 10.29 -4.29 -9.80
N ARG A 56 10.94 -4.79 -8.75
CA ARG A 56 10.34 -5.76 -7.84
C ARG A 56 9.07 -5.22 -7.20
N LEU A 57 9.13 -4.00 -6.64
CA LEU A 57 7.97 -3.36 -6.02
C LEU A 57 6.82 -3.19 -7.04
N ARG A 58 7.13 -2.76 -8.27
CA ARG A 58 6.15 -2.57 -9.35
C ARG A 58 5.49 -3.88 -9.77
N GLN A 59 6.25 -4.96 -9.91
CA GLN A 59 5.72 -6.29 -10.25
C GLN A 59 4.77 -6.79 -9.16
N ASN A 60 5.20 -6.72 -7.89
CA ASN A 60 4.41 -7.21 -6.77
C ASN A 60 3.15 -6.36 -6.53
N LEU A 61 3.24 -5.03 -6.68
CA LEU A 61 2.06 -4.15 -6.61
C LEU A 61 1.02 -4.51 -7.67
N ARG A 62 1.45 -4.83 -8.90
CA ARG A 62 0.53 -5.24 -9.96
C ARG A 62 -0.16 -6.56 -9.66
N ALA A 63 0.56 -7.51 -9.06
CA ALA A 63 0.00 -8.80 -8.67
C ALA A 63 -1.07 -8.66 -7.56
N LEU A 64 -0.94 -7.65 -6.69
CA LEU A 64 -1.89 -7.36 -5.62
C LEU A 64 -3.02 -6.40 -6.01
N ALA A 65 -2.91 -5.76 -7.17
CA ALA A 65 -3.91 -4.80 -7.61
C ALA A 65 -5.26 -5.50 -7.83
N GLN A 66 -6.34 -4.84 -7.40
CA GLN A 66 -7.72 -5.25 -7.69
C GLN A 66 -8.41 -4.16 -8.53
N PRO A 67 -8.17 -4.11 -9.86
CA PRO A 67 -8.68 -3.02 -10.71
C PRO A 67 -10.20 -2.89 -10.71
N GLN A 68 -10.91 -3.98 -10.43
CA GLN A 68 -12.36 -4.07 -10.45
C GLN A 68 -12.98 -4.15 -9.05
N ALA A 69 -12.24 -3.81 -7.99
CA ALA A 69 -12.70 -3.94 -6.59
C ALA A 69 -14.04 -3.23 -6.35
N ALA A 70 -14.20 -2.01 -6.85
CA ALA A 70 -15.44 -1.26 -6.71
C ALA A 70 -16.62 -1.95 -7.42
N SER A 71 -16.40 -2.44 -8.64
CA SER A 71 -17.42 -3.19 -9.41
C SER A 71 -17.82 -4.48 -8.69
N ALA A 72 -16.86 -5.23 -8.16
CA ALA A 72 -17.12 -6.44 -7.40
C ALA A 72 -17.95 -6.16 -6.14
N VAL A 73 -17.68 -5.06 -5.44
CA VAL A 73 -18.49 -4.64 -4.28
C VAL A 73 -19.92 -4.29 -4.72
N VAL A 74 -20.10 -3.56 -5.81
CA VAL A 74 -21.43 -3.22 -6.34
C VAL A 74 -22.23 -4.46 -6.71
N GLU A 75 -21.60 -5.46 -7.32
CA GLU A 75 -22.23 -6.73 -7.67
C GLU A 75 -22.74 -7.45 -6.41
N VAL A 76 -21.90 -7.59 -5.38
CA VAL A 76 -22.29 -8.20 -4.10
C VAL A 76 -23.46 -7.46 -3.44
N LEU A 77 -23.49 -6.12 -3.51
CA LEU A 77 -24.58 -5.34 -2.94
C LEU A 77 -25.89 -5.52 -3.71
N ARG A 78 -25.85 -5.62 -5.05
CA ARG A 78 -27.03 -5.89 -5.88
C ARG A 78 -27.62 -7.26 -5.60
N ASP A 79 -26.80 -8.30 -5.53
CA ASP A 79 -27.27 -9.66 -5.25
C ASP A 79 -27.96 -9.77 -3.89
N ARG A 80 -27.46 -9.04 -2.89
CA ARG A 80 -28.07 -8.96 -1.55
C ARG A 80 -29.35 -8.14 -1.47
N SER A 81 -29.65 -7.33 -2.49
CA SER A 81 -30.85 -6.48 -2.53
C SER A 81 -32.03 -7.16 -3.24
N ASN A 82 -31.79 -8.31 -3.88
CA ASN A 82 -32.79 -9.14 -4.58
C ASN A 82 -33.26 -10.35 -3.75
N VAL A 83 -32.99 -10.35 -2.44
CA VAL A 83 -33.48 -11.32 -1.44
C VAL A 83 -34.29 -10.58 -0.39
#